data_AF-A0AA90QDJ4-F1
#
_entry.id   AF-A0AA90QDJ4-F1
#
_cell.length_a   1.000
_cell.length_b   1.000
_cell.length_c   1.000
_cell.angle_alpha   90.00
_cell.angle_beta   90.00
_cell.angle_gamma   90.00
#
_symmetry.space_group_name_H-M   'P 1'
#
loop_
_entity.id
_entity.type
_entity.pdbx_description
1 polymer ?
#
loop_
_entity_poly.entity_id
_entity_poly.type
_entity_poly.pdbx_seq_one_letter_code
_entity_poly.pdbx_strand_id
1 'polypeptide(L)'
;MKSIQSSDESGESVIITSEVAQHDAPLILDLGTRKKKQVKGLRRGEGKLMNRIGIVLDELKKSGQIAASAQPIVLVVREKREKGLKALFKS
;
A
#
# COMPACT_ATOMS: atom_id res chain seq x y z
N MET A 1 -15.73 -33.37 6.99
CA MET A 1 -14.66 -34.23 6.46
C MET A 1 -15.29 -35.24 5.52
N LYS A 2 -14.91 -35.21 4.24
CA LYS A 2 -15.14 -36.35 3.35
C LYS A 2 -14.06 -36.33 2.28
N SER A 3 -13.10 -37.26 2.43
CA SER A 3 -12.02 -37.51 1.50
C SER A 3 -12.57 -38.32 0.33
N ILE A 4 -12.28 -37.90 -0.90
CA ILE A 4 -12.49 -38.71 -2.09
C ILE A 4 -11.09 -39.04 -2.62
N GLN A 5 -10.73 -40.33 -2.56
CA GLN A 5 -9.55 -40.88 -3.19
C GLN A 5 -9.97 -41.48 -4.54
N SER A 6 -9.44 -40.97 -5.64
CA SER A 6 -9.36 -41.71 -6.91
C SER A 6 -7.90 -41.72 -7.34
N SER A 7 -7.37 -42.94 -7.49
CA SER A 7 -6.00 -43.23 -7.88
C SER A 7 -5.94 -43.43 -9.39
N ASP A 8 -5.12 -42.65 -10.08
CA ASP A 8 -4.64 -42.96 -11.44
C ASP A 8 -3.13 -43.22 -11.41
N GLU A 9 -2.72 -44.22 -12.20
CA GLU A 9 -1.43 -44.93 -12.17
C GLU A 9 -0.25 -44.18 -12.80
N SER A 10 0.01 -42.95 -12.37
CA SER A 10 1.26 -42.26 -12.74
C SER A 10 1.80 -41.35 -11.64
N GLY A 11 2.00 -41.91 -10.43
CA GLY A 11 3.08 -41.55 -9.49
C GLY A 11 3.30 -40.10 -9.03
N GLU A 12 2.55 -39.12 -9.53
CA GLU A 12 2.65 -37.72 -9.17
C GLU A 12 1.32 -37.29 -8.58
N SER A 13 1.27 -37.22 -7.25
CA SER A 13 0.20 -36.52 -6.56
C SER A 13 0.33 -35.03 -6.89
N VAL A 14 -0.28 -34.58 -7.98
CA VAL A 14 -0.50 -33.16 -8.21
C VAL A 14 -1.60 -32.74 -7.24
N ILE A 15 -1.18 -32.34 -6.04
CA ILE A 15 -2.06 -31.60 -5.14
C ILE A 15 -2.28 -30.27 -5.85
N ILE A 16 -3.42 -30.13 -6.53
CA ILE A 16 -3.92 -28.83 -6.95
C ILE A 16 -4.41 -28.16 -5.67
N THR A 17 -3.48 -27.72 -4.83
CA THR A 17 -3.77 -26.66 -3.87
C THR A 17 -3.89 -25.44 -4.73
N SER A 18 -5.11 -25.10 -5.12
CA SER A 18 -5.41 -23.73 -5.49
C SER A 18 -5.13 -22.91 -4.25
N GLU A 19 -3.88 -22.45 -4.09
CA GLU A 19 -3.61 -21.25 -3.34
C GLU A 19 -4.37 -20.17 -4.10
N VAL A 20 -5.63 -20.01 -3.70
CA VAL A 20 -6.31 -18.75 -3.87
C VAL A 20 -5.43 -17.81 -3.07
N ALA A 21 -4.42 -17.24 -3.72
CA ALA A 21 -3.82 -16.01 -3.29
C ALA A 21 -5.00 -15.04 -3.29
N GLN A 22 -5.71 -15.01 -2.15
CA GLN A 22 -6.54 -13.91 -1.76
C GLN A 22 -5.55 -12.76 -1.73
N HIS A 23 -5.41 -12.11 -2.87
CA HIS A 23 -4.81 -10.80 -2.92
C HIS A 23 -5.72 -9.95 -2.05
N ASP A 24 -5.31 -9.78 -0.78
CA ASP A 24 -5.94 -8.84 0.12
C ASP A 24 -6.09 -7.54 -0.67
N ALA A 25 -7.33 -7.05 -0.74
CA ALA A 25 -7.64 -5.87 -1.52
C ALA A 25 -6.68 -4.74 -1.11
N PRO A 26 -6.16 -3.95 -2.07
CA PRO A 26 -5.14 -2.96 -1.77
C PRO A 26 -5.66 -1.93 -0.77
N LEU A 27 -4.87 -1.67 0.28
CA LEU A 27 -5.19 -0.64 1.25
C LEU A 27 -4.78 0.73 0.69
N ILE A 28 -5.80 1.54 0.37
CA ILE A 28 -5.59 2.89 -0.18
C ILE A 28 -5.58 3.88 0.98
N LEU A 29 -4.44 4.56 1.16
CA LEU A 29 -4.31 5.67 2.10
C LEU A 29 -4.22 7.00 1.36
N ASP A 30 -5.32 7.75 1.34
CA ASP A 30 -5.33 9.13 0.81
C ASP A 30 -4.80 10.12 1.86
N LEU A 31 -3.64 10.69 1.56
CA LEU A 31 -2.99 11.68 2.42
C LEU A 31 -3.33 13.12 2.02
N GLY A 32 -4.16 13.29 0.99
CA GLY A 32 -4.65 14.54 0.44
C GLY A 32 -3.57 15.39 -0.23
N THR A 33 -3.85 16.69 -0.29
CA THR A 33 -2.91 17.67 -0.84
C THR A 33 -1.78 18.01 0.13
N ARG A 34 -0.53 17.94 -0.33
CA ARG A 34 0.68 18.24 0.46
C ARG A 34 1.57 19.27 -0.23
N LYS A 35 2.42 19.94 0.55
CA LYS A 35 3.39 20.91 0.00
C LYS A 35 4.41 20.17 -0.87
N LYS A 36 4.87 20.82 -1.95
CA LYS A 36 5.91 20.30 -2.86
C LYS A 36 7.11 19.68 -2.14
N LYS A 37 7.65 20.38 -1.14
CA LYS A 37 8.81 19.91 -0.37
C LYS A 37 8.53 18.61 0.39
N GLN A 38 7.31 18.43 0.90
CA GLN A 38 6.90 17.21 1.62
C GLN A 38 6.71 16.03 0.67
N VAL A 39 6.12 16.27 -0.50
CA VAL A 39 5.98 15.26 -1.56
C VAL A 39 7.36 14.80 -2.05
N LYS A 40 8.29 15.74 -2.27
CA LYS A 40 9.67 15.43 -2.64
C LYS A 40 10.41 14.62 -1.57
N GLY A 41 10.24 14.98 -0.29
CA GLY A 41 10.81 14.21 0.82
C GLY A 41 10.26 12.79 0.87
N LEU A 42 8.94 12.64 0.77
CA LEU A 42 8.30 11.32 0.73
C LEU A 42 8.85 10.44 -0.40
N ARG A 43 9.01 10.99 -1.62
CA ARG A 43 9.57 10.27 -2.77
C ARG A 43 11.01 9.76 -2.54
N ARG A 44 11.73 10.33 -1.58
CA ARG A 44 13.10 9.93 -1.20
C ARG A 44 13.13 9.08 0.08
N GLY A 45 11.98 8.77 0.66
CA GLY A 45 11.89 8.08 1.95
C GLY A 45 12.26 8.95 3.15
N GLU A 46 12.19 10.28 3.05
CA GLU A 46 12.62 11.19 4.11
C GLU A 46 11.56 12.25 4.51
N GLY A 47 11.76 12.83 5.70
CA GLY A 47 11.04 14.01 6.17
C GLY A 47 9.68 13.74 6.81
N LYS A 48 9.01 14.84 7.19
CA LYS A 48 7.81 14.79 8.07
C LYS A 48 6.66 13.95 7.54
N LEU A 49 6.51 13.89 6.21
CA LEU A 49 5.43 13.10 5.60
C LEU A 49 5.72 11.61 5.69
N MET A 50 6.98 11.19 5.47
CA MET A 50 7.41 9.81 5.67
C MET A 50 7.24 9.37 7.11
N ASN A 51 7.67 10.18 8.08
CA ASN A 51 7.53 9.85 9.51
C ASN A 51 6.05 9.62 9.88
N ARG A 52 5.15 10.47 9.36
CA ARG A 52 3.70 10.32 9.59
C ARG A 52 3.16 9.02 9.00
N ILE A 53 3.63 8.63 7.81
CA ILE A 53 3.24 7.35 7.20
C ILE A 53 3.73 6.18 8.05
N GLY A 54 4.97 6.22 8.54
CA GLY A 54 5.50 5.19 9.44
C GLY A 54 4.60 4.94 10.65
N ILE A 55 4.18 6.01 11.33
CA ILE A 55 3.26 5.92 12.48
C ILE A 55 1.94 5.25 12.09
N VAL A 56 1.33 5.67 10.98
CA VAL A 56 0.06 5.08 10.51
C VAL A 56 0.23 3.60 10.17
N LEU A 57 1.33 3.23 9.50
CA LEU A 57 1.62 1.82 9.19
C LEU A 57 1.82 0.98 10.46
N ASP A 58 2.48 1.53 11.47
CA ASP A 58 2.66 0.82 12.74
C ASP A 58 1.33 0.66 13.50
N GLU A 59 0.45 1.66 13.46
CA GLU A 59 -0.91 1.56 14.00
C GLU A 59 -1.74 0.50 13.27
N LEU A 60 -1.66 0.46 11.93
CA LEU A 60 -2.36 -0.53 11.11
C LEU A 60 -1.85 -1.96 11.33
N LYS A 61 -0.54 -2.12 11.58
CA LYS A 61 0.03 -3.41 12.00
C LYS A 61 -0.48 -3.81 13.38
N LYS A 62 -0.49 -2.89 14.34
CA LYS A 62 -0.97 -3.14 15.71
C LYS A 62 -2.45 -3.49 15.77
N SER A 63 -3.27 -2.88 14.91
CA SER A 63 -4.70 -3.17 14.82
C SER A 63 -5.02 -4.48 14.07
N GLY A 64 -4.01 -5.15 13.51
CA GLY A 64 -4.18 -6.37 12.73
C GLY A 64 -4.78 -6.15 11.34
N GLN A 65 -4.88 -4.89 10.88
CA GLN A 65 -5.40 -4.58 9.55
C GLN A 65 -4.37 -4.81 8.44
N ILE A 66 -3.08 -4.85 8.78
CA ILE A 66 -1.99 -5.17 7.87
C ILE A 66 -1.21 -6.32 8.50
N ALA A 67 -1.09 -7.45 7.78
CA ALA A 67 -0.23 -8.55 8.21
C ALA A 67 1.22 -8.07 8.33
N ALA A 68 1.98 -8.63 9.26
CA ALA A 68 3.39 -8.27 9.47
C ALA A 68 4.26 -8.44 8.20
N SER A 69 3.82 -9.30 7.28
CA SER A 69 4.45 -9.63 6.00
C SER A 69 3.81 -8.96 4.77
N ALA A 70 2.80 -8.10 4.92
CA ALA A 70 2.01 -7.61 3.78
C ALA A 70 2.72 -6.55 2.92
N GLN A 71 2.58 -6.69 1.60
CA GLN A 71 2.76 -5.69 0.53
C GLN A 71 1.64 -5.95 -0.51
N PRO A 72 1.05 -4.98 -1.24
CA PRO A 72 1.57 -3.67 -1.68
C PRO A 72 0.76 -2.46 -1.15
N ILE A 73 1.43 -1.30 -1.00
CA ILE A 73 0.85 -0.07 -0.45
C ILE A 73 0.80 1.01 -1.54
N VAL A 74 -0.39 1.53 -1.82
CA VAL A 74 -0.58 2.61 -2.81
C VAL A 74 -0.74 3.94 -2.08
N LEU A 75 0.26 4.83 -2.20
CA LEU A 75 0.23 6.16 -1.59
C LEU A 75 -0.24 7.21 -2.59
N VAL A 76 -1.43 7.77 -2.36
CA VAL A 76 -1.98 8.85 -3.18
C VAL A 76 -1.69 10.19 -2.51
N VAL A 77 -0.89 11.02 -3.18
CA VAL A 77 -0.59 12.40 -2.75
C VAL A 77 -0.76 13.36 -3.92
N ARG A 78 -1.41 14.50 -3.67
CA ARG A 78 -1.50 15.59 -4.65
C ARG A 78 -0.63 16.77 -4.21
N GLU A 79 0.16 17.33 -5.11
CA GLU A 79 0.90 18.55 -4.81
C GLU A 79 -0.06 19.74 -4.72
N LYS A 80 0.05 20.55 -3.65
CA LYS A 80 -0.67 21.81 -3.54
C LYS A 80 -0.14 22.79 -4.59
N ARG A 81 -0.99 23.22 -5.53
CA ARG A 81 -0.68 24.31 -6.45
C ARG A 81 -0.48 25.60 -5.65
N GLU A 82 0.64 26.28 -5.83
CA GLU A 82 0.84 27.62 -5.26
C GLU A 82 -0.09 28.58 -6.02
N LYS A 83 -1.12 29.11 -5.33
CA LYS A 83 -1.93 30.20 -5.88
C LYS A 83 -1.04 31.44 -5.88
N GLY A 84 -0.55 31.82 -7.05
CA GLY A 84 0.43 32.89 -7.19
C GLY A 84 -0.18 34.24 -6.82
N LEU A 85 0.03 34.72 -5.59
CA LEU A 85 -0.03 36.15 -5.29
C LEU A 85 1.09 36.89 -6.05
N LYS A 86 2.20 36.20 -6.37
CA LYS A 86 3.26 36.68 -7.27
C LYS A 86 2.85 36.79 -8.75
N ALA A 87 1.70 36.24 -9.15
CA ALA A 87 1.22 36.35 -10.54
C ALA A 87 0.42 37.64 -10.79
N LEU A 88 -0.03 38.32 -9.73
CA LEU A 88 -0.89 39.50 -9.80
C LEU A 88 -0.13 40.84 -9.62
N PHE A 89 1.10 40.81 -9.11
CA PHE A 89 1.90 42.01 -8.80
C PHE A 89 3.18 42.16 -9.66
N LYS A 90 3.20 41.63 -10.90
CA LYS A 90 4.34 41.72 -11.84
C LYS A 90 4.03 42.52 -13.12
N SER A 91 3.22 43.57 -13.03
CA SER A 91 3.05 44.58 -14.09
C SER A 91 3.50 45.94 -13.61
#